data_AF-A0A9D6NSI7-F1
#
_entry.id   AF-A0A9D6NSI7-F1
#
_cell.length_a   1.000
_cell.length_b   1.000
_cell.length_c   1.000
_cell.angle_alpha   90.00
_cell.angle_beta   90.00
_cell.angle_gamma   90.00
#
_symmetry.space_group_name_H-M   'P 1'
#
loop_
_entity.id
_entity.type
_entity.pdbx_description
1 polymer ?
#
loop_
_entity_poly.entity_id
_entity_poly.type
_entity_poly.pdbx_seq_one_letter_code
_entity_poly.pdbx_strand_id
1 'polypeptide(L)'
;MMFEVKRQLVADLETPVSAFLKLRELRPMFLLESVEGGEVLGRYSFIGLNPLLRMEVFGDRVVEFQKGIRREHCADPFETLRRTLIQFSGDPPPVDLPRFSGGLVGFVGYDMVRFIERLPQTAREVMPFPLAAFCLPSVILAFDHLQRRMSMIGLRDRAEVDRLIEQVLTLLRSPMHPLPSHSSSSPVPNQSKELFLAKVNRAKEYIAAGDTFQVVLSIRFEGESKAHPFQIYRALRMINPSPYMYYLDFGGYQIVGSSPEMLVRLENGKAMLRPIAGTRPRGTCAEEDRRLEQELQADQKERAEHLMLVDL
;
A
#
# COMPACT_ATOMS: atom_id res chain seq x y z
N MET A 1 -22.73 1.09 -3.23
CA MET A 1 -22.20 1.73 -4.44
C MET A 1 -22.78 1.05 -5.66
N MET A 2 -23.17 1.81 -6.68
CA MET A 2 -23.41 1.27 -8.03
C MET A 2 -22.11 1.49 -8.81
N PHE A 3 -21.52 0.41 -9.31
CA PHE A 3 -20.31 0.42 -10.13
C PHE A 3 -20.72 0.29 -11.59
N GLU A 4 -20.23 1.19 -12.44
CA GLU A 4 -20.50 1.13 -13.88
C GLU A 4 -19.17 1.23 -14.63
N VAL A 5 -18.92 0.26 -15.52
CA VAL A 5 -17.89 0.45 -16.55
C VAL A 5 -18.40 1.53 -17.49
N LYS A 6 -17.75 2.68 -17.44
CA LYS A 6 -18.13 3.83 -18.25
C LYS A 6 -17.49 3.80 -19.63
N ARG A 7 -16.23 3.37 -19.67
CA ARG A 7 -15.41 3.25 -20.88
C ARG A 7 -14.41 2.10 -20.75
N GLN A 8 -14.09 1.49 -21.88
CA GLN A 8 -13.04 0.50 -22.00
C GLN A 8 -12.21 0.81 -23.25
N LEU A 9 -10.89 0.73 -23.10
CA LEU A 9 -9.94 1.00 -24.17
C LEU A 9 -8.97 -0.18 -24.34
N VAL A 10 -8.46 -0.34 -25.55
CA VAL A 10 -7.22 -1.11 -25.77
C VAL A 10 -6.07 -0.29 -25.18
N ALA A 11 -5.24 -0.94 -24.38
CA ALA A 11 -4.16 -0.32 -23.61
C ALA A 11 -2.81 -0.98 -23.89
N ASP A 12 -2.60 -1.43 -25.13
CA ASP A 12 -1.33 -2.02 -25.58
C ASP A 12 -0.19 -0.99 -25.68
N LEU A 13 -0.53 0.29 -25.91
CA LEU A 13 0.41 1.41 -25.93
C LEU A 13 0.50 2.18 -24.60
N GLU A 14 -0.26 1.80 -23.58
CA GLU A 14 -0.28 2.47 -22.29
C GLU A 14 0.11 1.52 -21.16
N THR A 15 0.96 2.01 -20.26
CA THR A 15 1.31 1.33 -19.02
C THR A 15 0.66 2.06 -17.84
N PRO A 16 0.45 1.42 -16.69
CA PRO A 16 -0.03 2.11 -15.48
C PRO A 16 0.89 3.29 -15.11
N VAL A 17 2.20 3.14 -15.31
CA VAL A 17 3.20 4.18 -15.05
C VAL A 17 3.05 5.36 -16.01
N SER A 18 2.89 5.13 -17.32
CA SER A 18 2.68 6.20 -18.30
C SER A 18 1.37 6.94 -18.06
N ALA A 19 0.29 6.21 -17.80
CA ALA A 19 -1.01 6.78 -17.49
C ALA A 19 -0.94 7.64 -16.22
N PHE A 20 -0.33 7.15 -15.14
CA PHE A 20 -0.18 7.91 -13.90
C PHE A 20 0.53 9.25 -14.13
N LEU A 21 1.62 9.24 -14.92
CA LEU A 21 2.37 10.46 -15.25
C LEU A 21 1.57 11.44 -16.10
N LYS A 22 0.87 10.95 -17.14
CA LYS A 22 0.01 11.79 -18.00
C LYS A 22 -1.16 12.40 -17.23
N LEU A 23 -1.66 11.69 -16.22
CA LEU A 23 -2.82 12.11 -15.42
C LEU A 23 -2.46 12.96 -14.19
N ARG A 24 -1.20 13.36 -14.01
CA ARG A 24 -0.73 14.15 -12.85
C ARG A 24 -1.55 15.41 -12.58
N GLU A 25 -2.08 16.06 -13.62
CA GLU A 25 -2.90 17.27 -13.50
C GLU A 25 -4.22 17.00 -12.77
N LEU A 26 -4.73 15.77 -12.86
CA LEU A 26 -5.90 15.29 -12.14
C LEU A 26 -5.57 14.80 -10.72
N ARG A 27 -4.30 14.91 -10.30
CA ARG A 27 -3.79 14.49 -8.98
C ARG A 27 -4.23 13.07 -8.59
N PRO A 28 -3.75 12.03 -9.28
CA PRO A 28 -4.10 10.66 -8.95
C PRO A 28 -3.68 10.32 -7.52
N MET A 29 -4.61 9.72 -6.76
CA MET A 29 -4.43 9.47 -5.32
C MET A 29 -3.58 8.23 -5.05
N PHE A 30 -3.61 7.27 -5.97
CA PHE A 30 -2.82 6.06 -5.83
C PHE A 30 -2.53 5.38 -7.15
N LEU A 31 -1.45 4.59 -7.15
CA LEU A 31 -1.19 3.51 -8.09
C LEU A 31 -0.93 2.25 -7.28
N LEU A 32 -1.71 1.19 -7.52
CA LEU A 32 -1.54 -0.13 -6.94
C LEU A 32 -1.13 -1.11 -8.05
N GLU A 33 -0.03 -1.81 -7.84
CA GLU A 33 0.46 -2.87 -8.72
C GLU A 33 0.77 -4.12 -7.90
N SER A 34 0.75 -5.28 -8.54
CA SER A 34 1.10 -6.56 -7.91
C SER A 34 2.05 -7.33 -8.83
N VAL A 35 2.95 -8.10 -8.25
CA VAL A 35 3.85 -9.02 -8.97
C VAL A 35 3.72 -10.41 -8.36
N GLU A 36 3.36 -11.39 -9.17
CA GLU A 36 3.28 -12.80 -8.81
C GLU A 36 4.65 -13.48 -9.01
N GLY A 37 5.10 -14.21 -7.99
CA GLY A 37 6.36 -14.96 -8.04
C GLY A 37 7.63 -14.11 -8.19
N GLY A 38 7.54 -12.78 -7.98
CA GLY A 38 8.68 -11.85 -8.11
C GLY A 38 9.09 -11.50 -9.55
N GLU A 39 8.52 -12.18 -10.55
CA GLU A 39 8.91 -12.01 -11.96
C GLU A 39 7.75 -11.61 -12.88
N VAL A 40 6.53 -12.02 -12.55
CA VAL A 40 5.36 -11.82 -13.42
C VAL A 40 4.48 -10.71 -12.87
N LEU A 41 4.25 -9.65 -13.62
CA LEU A 41 3.27 -8.62 -13.23
C LEU A 41 1.90 -9.29 -13.05
N GLY A 42 1.30 -9.11 -11.87
CA GLY A 42 -0.04 -9.59 -11.57
C GLY A 42 -1.05 -8.99 -12.55
N ARG A 43 -2.19 -9.67 -12.74
CA ARG A 43 -3.11 -9.36 -13.84
C ARG A 43 -3.59 -7.90 -13.88
N TYR A 44 -3.74 -7.26 -12.72
CA TYR A 44 -4.32 -5.94 -12.62
C TYR A 44 -3.40 -4.90 -11.96
N SER A 45 -3.49 -3.68 -12.47
CA SER A 45 -3.04 -2.45 -11.80
C SER A 45 -4.17 -1.44 -11.70
N PHE A 46 -4.17 -0.63 -10.65
CA PHE A 46 -5.25 0.30 -10.36
C PHE A 46 -4.76 1.71 -10.11
N ILE A 47 -5.41 2.70 -10.72
CA ILE A 47 -5.20 4.13 -10.44
C ILE A 47 -6.52 4.73 -9.94
N GLY A 48 -6.47 5.44 -8.82
CA GLY A 48 -7.62 6.15 -8.25
C GLY A 48 -7.58 7.64 -8.53
N LEU A 49 -8.70 8.20 -8.99
CA LEU A 49 -8.84 9.62 -9.32
C LEU A 49 -9.98 10.27 -8.53
N ASN A 50 -9.87 11.59 -8.37
CA ASN A 50 -10.89 12.50 -7.83
C ASN A 50 -11.59 11.94 -6.57
N PRO A 51 -10.95 12.04 -5.39
CA PRO A 51 -11.45 11.43 -4.17
C PRO A 51 -12.79 12.06 -3.73
N LEU A 52 -13.85 11.24 -3.64
CA LEU A 52 -15.15 11.62 -3.08
C LEU A 52 -15.07 11.89 -1.58
N LEU A 53 -14.19 11.16 -0.91
CA LEU A 53 -13.89 11.26 0.51
C LEU A 53 -12.40 11.07 0.71
N ARG A 54 -11.82 11.87 1.61
CA ARG A 54 -10.54 11.58 2.25
C ARG A 54 -10.73 11.63 3.76
N MET A 55 -10.16 10.67 4.47
CA MET A 55 -10.20 10.58 5.92
C MET A 55 -8.77 10.46 6.45
N GLU A 56 -8.45 11.18 7.52
CA GLU A 56 -7.17 11.14 8.21
C GLU A 56 -7.38 11.08 9.71
N VAL A 57 -6.55 10.30 10.39
CA VAL A 57 -6.63 10.09 11.85
C VAL A 57 -5.38 10.65 12.51
N PHE A 58 -5.53 11.53 13.49
CA PHE A 58 -4.44 12.12 14.28
C PHE A 58 -4.75 11.96 15.77
N GLY A 59 -4.18 10.95 16.41
CA GLY A 59 -4.64 10.57 17.75
C GLY A 59 -6.14 10.27 17.74
N ASP A 60 -6.89 10.80 18.69
CA ASP A 60 -8.35 10.63 18.83
C ASP A 60 -9.19 11.46 17.85
N ARG A 61 -8.54 12.17 16.93
CA ARG A 61 -9.16 13.14 16.04
C ARG A 61 -9.23 12.63 14.62
N VAL A 62 -10.43 12.62 14.06
CA VAL A 62 -10.68 12.25 12.66
C VAL A 62 -10.99 13.50 11.84
N VAL A 63 -10.25 13.67 10.75
CA VAL A 63 -10.42 14.76 9.78
C VAL A 63 -10.94 14.17 8.48
N GLU A 64 -12.11 14.60 8.04
CA GLU A 64 -12.75 14.18 6.80
C GLU A 64 -12.85 15.34 5.80
N PHE A 65 -12.54 15.06 4.55
CA PHE A 65 -12.73 15.96 3.42
C PHE A 65 -13.69 15.33 2.44
N GLN A 66 -14.87 15.93 2.27
CA GLN A 66 -15.90 15.44 1.37
C GLN A 66 -16.47 16.60 0.55
N LYS A 67 -16.39 16.52 -0.78
CA LYS A 67 -16.85 17.57 -1.71
C LYS A 67 -16.35 18.98 -1.34
N GLY A 68 -15.08 19.09 -0.94
CA GLY A 68 -14.45 20.35 -0.53
C GLY A 68 -14.80 20.83 0.89
N ILE A 69 -15.68 20.12 1.61
CA ILE A 69 -16.01 20.44 3.00
C ILE A 69 -15.08 19.66 3.92
N ARG A 70 -14.35 20.37 4.78
CA ARG A 70 -13.54 19.81 5.86
C ARG A 70 -14.39 19.68 7.13
N ARG A 71 -14.43 18.49 7.71
CA ARG A 71 -15.05 18.19 9.01
C ARG A 71 -14.02 17.57 9.92
N GLU A 72 -14.09 17.90 11.19
CA GLU A 72 -13.18 17.42 12.22
C GLU A 72 -13.98 17.07 13.45
N HIS A 73 -13.74 15.89 14.01
CA HIS A 73 -14.44 15.41 15.18
C HIS A 73 -13.59 14.40 15.96
N CYS A 74 -13.83 14.30 17.25
CA CYS A 74 -13.24 13.26 18.10
C CYS A 74 -14.16 12.03 18.10
N ALA A 75 -13.64 10.90 17.64
CA ALA A 75 -14.38 9.64 17.58
C ALA A 75 -13.41 8.45 17.53
N ASP A 76 -13.92 7.26 17.83
CA ASP A 76 -13.21 6.02 17.54
C ASP A 76 -13.00 5.91 16.01
N PRO A 77 -11.75 5.91 15.53
CA PRO A 77 -11.47 5.89 14.10
C PRO A 77 -11.95 4.60 13.42
N PHE A 78 -11.96 3.46 14.12
CA PHE A 78 -12.46 2.21 13.55
C PHE A 78 -13.97 2.24 13.35
N GLU A 79 -14.70 2.84 14.29
CA GLU A 79 -16.15 3.02 14.15
C GLU A 79 -16.48 4.04 13.04
N THR A 80 -15.73 5.13 12.91
CA THR A 80 -15.90 6.08 11.80
C THR A 80 -15.63 5.40 10.45
N LEU A 81 -14.57 4.59 10.33
CA LEU A 81 -14.30 3.79 9.13
C LEU A 81 -15.43 2.81 8.83
N ARG A 82 -15.94 2.10 9.85
CA ARG A 82 -17.07 1.18 9.70
C ARG A 82 -18.31 1.89 9.16
N ARG A 83 -18.69 3.02 9.75
CA ARG A 83 -19.85 3.83 9.30
C ARG A 83 -19.66 4.32 7.88
N THR A 84 -18.47 4.76 7.54
CA THR A 84 -18.12 5.18 6.18
C THR A 84 -18.30 4.02 5.19
N LEU A 85 -17.72 2.86 5.48
CA LEU A 85 -17.87 1.67 4.63
C LEU A 85 -19.34 1.29 4.44
N ILE A 86 -20.16 1.35 5.49
CA ILE A 86 -21.61 1.10 5.41
C ILE A 86 -22.29 2.16 4.54
N GLN A 87 -22.00 3.44 4.73
CA GLN A 87 -22.59 4.54 3.97
C GLN A 87 -22.31 4.41 2.46
N PHE A 88 -21.14 3.93 2.09
CA PHE A 88 -20.75 3.72 0.70
C PHE A 88 -21.04 2.29 0.21
N SER A 89 -21.41 1.34 1.07
CA SER A 89 -21.75 -0.02 0.66
C SER A 89 -22.90 -0.06 -0.36
N GLY A 90 -22.97 -1.14 -1.14
CA GLY A 90 -24.12 -1.44 -1.99
C GLY A 90 -23.85 -2.69 -2.80
N ASP A 91 -24.55 -2.83 -3.93
CA ASP A 91 -24.57 -4.08 -4.68
C ASP A 91 -23.17 -4.54 -5.09
N PRO A 92 -22.93 -5.86 -5.09
CA PRO A 92 -21.67 -6.40 -5.56
C PRO A 92 -21.42 -5.94 -7.00
N PRO A 93 -20.15 -5.66 -7.36
CA PRO A 93 -19.81 -5.32 -8.73
C PRO A 93 -20.24 -6.45 -9.68
N PRO A 94 -20.64 -6.13 -10.92
CA PRO A 94 -20.84 -7.11 -11.98
C PRO A 94 -19.67 -8.12 -12.08
N VAL A 95 -19.98 -9.36 -12.49
CA VAL A 95 -19.02 -10.48 -12.50
C VAL A 95 -17.85 -10.27 -13.47
N ASP A 96 -18.04 -9.43 -14.49
CA ASP A 96 -17.05 -9.09 -15.50
C ASP A 96 -16.07 -7.98 -15.07
N LEU A 97 -16.29 -7.37 -13.90
CA LEU A 97 -15.39 -6.37 -13.35
C LEU A 97 -14.17 -6.99 -12.64
N PRO A 98 -13.04 -6.25 -12.57
CA PRO A 98 -11.92 -6.64 -11.73
C PRO A 98 -12.34 -6.79 -10.26
N ARG A 99 -11.64 -7.68 -9.55
CA ARG A 99 -11.87 -7.96 -8.12
C ARG A 99 -11.91 -6.69 -7.27
N PHE A 100 -11.10 -5.70 -7.62
CA PHE A 100 -11.14 -4.36 -7.04
C PHE A 100 -11.77 -3.38 -8.03
N SER A 101 -12.97 -2.91 -7.71
CA SER A 101 -13.74 -1.95 -8.53
C SER A 101 -14.11 -0.67 -7.77
N GLY A 102 -13.68 -0.57 -6.51
CA GLY A 102 -14.01 0.53 -5.61
C GLY A 102 -13.81 0.17 -4.15
N GLY A 103 -13.67 1.20 -3.32
CA GLY A 103 -13.46 1.06 -1.89
C GLY A 103 -12.52 2.12 -1.34
N LEU A 104 -12.34 2.11 -0.03
CA LEU A 104 -11.35 2.95 0.64
C LEU A 104 -9.96 2.39 0.39
N VAL A 105 -9.05 3.24 -0.09
CA VAL A 105 -7.64 2.92 -0.32
C VAL A 105 -6.77 3.84 0.52
N GLY A 106 -5.79 3.28 1.20
CA GLY A 106 -4.99 4.03 2.16
C GLY A 106 -4.03 3.18 2.98
N PHE A 107 -3.70 3.67 4.17
CA PHE A 107 -2.81 2.99 5.09
C PHE A 107 -3.32 3.08 6.53
N VAL A 108 -2.90 2.10 7.32
CA VAL A 108 -3.05 2.05 8.79
C VAL A 108 -1.63 1.98 9.36
N GLY A 109 -1.22 3.03 10.07
CA GLY A 109 0.04 3.08 10.78
C GLY A 109 0.00 2.24 12.05
N TYR A 110 1.18 1.80 12.51
CA TYR A 110 1.31 0.90 13.66
C TYR A 110 0.61 1.41 14.92
N ASP A 111 0.74 2.71 15.23
CA ASP A 111 0.19 3.31 16.46
C ASP A 111 -1.36 3.30 16.51
N MET A 112 -2.06 2.93 15.43
CA MET A 112 -3.49 2.62 15.48
C MET A 112 -3.82 1.43 16.40
N VAL A 113 -2.84 0.57 16.71
CA VAL A 113 -2.99 -0.50 17.70
C VAL A 113 -3.36 0.04 19.09
N ARG A 114 -3.04 1.30 19.41
CA ARG A 114 -3.35 1.91 20.72
C ARG A 114 -4.83 2.12 20.98
N PHE A 115 -5.68 2.03 19.94
CA PHE A 115 -7.13 2.06 20.08
C PHE A 115 -7.74 0.70 20.47
N ILE A 116 -6.98 -0.38 20.29
CA ILE A 116 -7.42 -1.75 20.59
C ILE A 116 -6.61 -2.37 21.74
N GLU A 117 -5.40 -1.89 22.00
CA GLU A 117 -4.50 -2.40 23.03
C GLU A 117 -3.89 -1.29 23.89
N ARG A 118 -3.66 -1.59 25.17
CA ARG A 118 -3.04 -0.65 26.10
C ARG A 118 -1.51 -0.75 26.01
N LEU A 119 -0.91 0.23 25.34
CA LEU A 119 0.55 0.35 25.23
C LEU A 119 1.11 1.53 26.04
N PRO A 120 2.31 1.40 26.61
CA PRO A 120 2.96 2.52 27.28
C PRO A 120 3.37 3.61 26.28
N GLN A 121 3.35 4.87 26.73
CA GLN A 121 3.77 6.03 25.93
C GLN A 121 5.26 6.32 26.15
N THR A 122 6.12 5.46 25.59
CA THR A 122 7.58 5.56 25.72
C THR A 122 8.26 6.16 24.50
N ALA A 123 7.65 6.01 23.32
CA ALA A 123 8.16 6.60 22.08
C ALA A 123 7.79 8.09 22.01
N ARG A 124 8.73 8.91 21.54
CA ARG A 124 8.42 10.29 21.16
C ARG A 124 7.70 10.27 19.82
N GLU A 125 6.68 11.09 19.67
CA GLU A 125 6.07 11.33 18.37
C GLU A 125 7.03 12.20 17.55
N VAL A 126 7.51 11.67 16.42
CA VAL A 126 8.57 12.32 15.63
C VAL A 126 8.06 12.78 14.26
N MET A 127 6.88 12.32 13.83
CA MET A 127 6.40 12.53 12.46
C MET A 127 5.03 13.21 12.48
N PRO A 128 4.82 14.31 11.72
CA PRO A 128 3.55 15.03 11.67
C PRO A 128 2.54 14.33 10.74
N PHE A 129 2.62 13.02 10.60
CA PHE A 129 1.78 12.24 9.69
C PHE A 129 0.61 11.62 10.42
N PRO A 130 -0.54 11.44 9.75
CA PRO A 130 -1.68 10.80 10.38
C PRO A 130 -1.36 9.33 10.72
N LEU A 131 -1.99 8.83 11.78
CA LEU A 131 -1.95 7.44 12.21
C LEU A 131 -2.58 6.52 11.15
N ALA A 132 -3.57 7.01 10.42
CA ALA A 132 -4.16 6.33 9.28
C ALA A 132 -4.72 7.35 8.29
N ALA A 133 -4.72 7.03 7.01
CA ALA A 133 -5.42 7.83 6.02
C ALA A 133 -6.01 6.98 4.91
N PHE A 134 -7.20 7.35 4.43
CA PHE A 134 -7.94 6.66 3.39
C PHE A 134 -8.55 7.63 2.41
N CYS A 135 -8.70 7.21 1.16
CA CYS A 135 -9.46 7.91 0.15
C CYS A 135 -10.45 6.98 -0.55
N LEU A 136 -11.61 7.52 -0.92
CA LEU A 136 -12.58 6.86 -1.79
C LEU A 136 -12.54 7.53 -3.16
N PRO A 137 -11.99 6.90 -4.22
CA PRO A 137 -11.97 7.49 -5.55
C PRO A 137 -13.37 7.54 -6.17
N SER A 138 -13.66 8.55 -6.98
CA SER A 138 -14.86 8.56 -7.85
C SER A 138 -14.65 7.78 -9.14
N VAL A 139 -13.41 7.66 -9.61
CA VAL A 139 -13.05 6.92 -10.82
C VAL A 139 -11.83 6.05 -10.54
N ILE A 140 -11.91 4.79 -10.97
CA ILE A 140 -10.80 3.84 -10.96
C ILE A 140 -10.47 3.46 -12.39
N LEU A 141 -9.19 3.59 -12.75
CA LEU A 141 -8.64 3.01 -13.96
C LEU A 141 -8.07 1.64 -13.60
N ALA A 142 -8.63 0.59 -14.17
CA ALA A 142 -8.16 -0.78 -13.99
C ALA A 142 -7.48 -1.26 -15.29
N PHE A 143 -6.19 -1.54 -15.22
CA PHE A 143 -5.40 -2.10 -16.30
C PHE A 143 -5.42 -3.62 -16.21
N ASP A 144 -6.00 -4.31 -17.20
CA ASP A 144 -5.92 -5.75 -17.38
C ASP A 144 -4.74 -6.08 -18.31
N HIS A 145 -3.62 -6.50 -17.73
CA HIS A 145 -2.39 -6.80 -18.47
C HIS A 145 -2.51 -8.06 -19.33
N LEU A 146 -3.38 -8.98 -18.95
CA LEU A 146 -3.64 -10.20 -19.71
C LEU A 146 -4.43 -9.89 -20.98
N GLN A 147 -5.49 -9.09 -20.85
CA GLN A 147 -6.35 -8.71 -21.98
C GLN A 147 -5.85 -7.49 -22.75
N ARG A 148 -4.82 -6.79 -22.24
CA ARG A 148 -4.29 -5.51 -22.76
C ARG A 148 -5.38 -4.44 -22.88
N ARG A 149 -6.17 -4.32 -21.82
CA ARG A 149 -7.30 -3.38 -21.76
C ARG A 149 -7.21 -2.50 -20.54
N MET A 150 -7.70 -1.27 -20.67
CA MET A 150 -7.91 -0.38 -19.54
C MET A 150 -9.41 -0.08 -19.42
N SER A 151 -9.97 -0.34 -18.25
CA SER A 151 -11.37 -0.07 -17.92
C SER A 151 -11.46 1.12 -16.98
N MET A 152 -12.35 2.07 -17.28
CA MET A 152 -12.64 3.22 -16.43
C MET A 152 -13.96 2.95 -15.70
N ILE A 153 -13.84 2.70 -14.40
CA ILE A 153 -14.96 2.33 -13.52
C ILE A 153 -15.35 3.57 -12.72
N GLY A 154 -16.59 4.00 -12.90
CA GLY A 154 -17.16 5.16 -12.22
C GLY A 154 -17.95 4.79 -10.98
N LEU A 155 -17.82 5.59 -9.92
CA LEU A 155 -18.58 5.48 -8.68
C LEU A 155 -19.52 6.68 -8.52
N ARG A 156 -20.84 6.41 -8.45
CA ARG A 156 -21.91 7.42 -8.25
C ARG A 156 -21.88 8.54 -9.33
N ASP A 157 -22.75 9.54 -9.17
CA ASP A 157 -22.90 10.78 -9.99
C ASP A 157 -22.43 10.71 -11.46
N ARG A 158 -23.35 10.31 -12.36
CA ARG A 158 -23.01 10.05 -13.77
C ARG A 158 -22.37 11.25 -14.46
N ALA A 159 -22.86 12.47 -14.24
CA ALA A 159 -22.43 13.63 -15.04
C ALA A 159 -21.04 14.16 -14.68
N GLU A 160 -20.62 14.11 -13.41
CA GLU A 160 -19.26 14.49 -13.02
C GLU A 160 -18.24 13.43 -13.44
N VAL A 161 -18.57 12.16 -13.23
CA VAL A 161 -17.74 11.02 -13.64
C VAL A 161 -17.53 11.01 -15.15
N ASP A 162 -18.59 11.19 -15.94
CA ASP A 162 -18.49 11.18 -17.40
C ASP A 162 -17.59 12.34 -17.90
N ARG A 163 -17.67 13.54 -17.29
CA ARG A 163 -16.76 14.66 -17.60
C ARG A 163 -15.31 14.35 -17.24
N LEU A 164 -15.05 13.76 -16.08
CA LEU A 164 -13.71 13.37 -15.66
C LEU A 164 -13.11 12.32 -16.60
N ILE A 165 -13.92 11.37 -17.07
CA ILE A 165 -13.50 10.35 -18.03
C ILE A 165 -13.07 10.99 -19.36
N GLU A 166 -13.82 11.95 -19.88
CA GLU A 166 -13.40 12.67 -21.10
C GLU A 166 -12.10 13.46 -20.91
N GLN A 167 -11.86 14.02 -19.71
CA GLN A 167 -10.57 14.63 -19.36
C GLN A 167 -9.43 13.61 -19.34
N VAL A 168 -9.66 12.44 -18.73
CA VAL A 168 -8.70 11.33 -18.72
C VAL A 168 -8.35 10.91 -20.15
N LEU A 169 -9.36 10.70 -21.01
CA LEU A 169 -9.17 10.33 -22.41
C LEU A 169 -8.33 11.38 -23.17
N THR A 170 -8.56 12.66 -22.89
CA THR A 170 -7.79 13.75 -23.50
C THR A 170 -6.34 13.72 -23.05
N LEU A 171 -6.08 13.62 -21.73
CA LEU A 171 -4.73 13.61 -21.17
C LEU A 171 -3.92 12.37 -21.55
N LEU A 172 -4.56 11.21 -21.70
CA LEU A 172 -3.86 10.01 -22.16
C LEU A 172 -3.31 10.14 -23.58
N ARG A 173 -3.91 10.98 -24.43
CA ARG A 173 -3.40 11.27 -25.79
C ARG A 173 -2.23 12.25 -25.80
N SER A 174 -1.98 12.94 -24.69
CA SER A 174 -0.88 13.90 -24.57
C SER A 174 0.49 13.21 -24.59
N PRO A 175 1.54 13.87 -25.09
CA PRO A 175 2.90 13.36 -25.01
C PRO A 175 3.34 13.21 -23.56
N MET A 176 4.19 12.21 -23.30
CA MET A 176 4.79 12.04 -21.97
C MET A 176 5.96 12.99 -21.78
N HIS A 177 5.99 13.70 -20.66
CA HIS A 177 7.14 14.47 -20.25
C HIS A 177 7.99 13.66 -19.26
N PRO A 178 9.31 13.53 -19.49
CA PRO A 178 10.18 12.81 -18.57
C PRO A 178 10.21 13.54 -17.21
N LEU A 179 10.25 12.76 -16.13
CA LEU A 179 10.52 13.32 -14.81
C LEU A 179 11.99 13.74 -14.73
N PRO A 180 12.30 14.90 -14.13
CA PRO A 180 13.68 15.32 -13.95
C PRO A 180 14.44 14.33 -13.06
N SER A 181 15.72 14.14 -13.37
CA SER A 181 16.64 13.36 -12.55
C SER A 181 17.28 14.25 -11.51
N HIS A 182 17.36 13.78 -10.27
CA HIS A 182 17.91 14.54 -9.15
C HIS A 182 18.75 13.65 -8.26
N SER A 183 19.67 14.27 -7.53
CA SER A 183 20.47 13.60 -6.50
C SER A 183 19.67 13.43 -5.20
N SER A 184 20.05 12.40 -4.44
CA SER A 184 19.59 12.12 -3.08
C SER A 184 20.80 12.00 -2.16
N SER A 185 20.65 12.37 -0.89
CA SER A 185 21.66 12.08 0.13
C SER A 185 21.60 10.60 0.51
N SER A 186 22.71 10.07 1.04
CA SER A 186 22.67 8.79 1.75
C SER A 186 21.80 8.94 3.00
N PRO A 187 20.93 7.97 3.31
CA PRO A 187 20.10 8.05 4.50
C PRO A 187 20.94 7.75 5.76
N VAL A 188 20.60 8.41 6.87
CA VAL A 188 21.24 8.23 8.18
C VAL A 188 20.29 7.52 9.15
N PRO A 189 20.79 6.63 10.01
CA PRO A 189 19.97 5.97 11.01
C PRO A 189 19.64 6.92 12.17
N ASN A 190 18.47 6.76 12.77
CA ASN A 190 18.03 7.54 13.93
C ASN A 190 18.69 7.13 15.26
N GLN A 191 19.56 6.12 15.25
CA GLN A 191 20.30 5.64 16.41
C GLN A 191 21.60 4.94 15.99
N SER A 192 22.54 4.81 16.92
CA SER A 192 23.80 4.10 16.67
C SER A 192 23.62 2.59 16.63
N LYS A 193 24.57 1.89 15.98
CA LYS A 193 24.60 0.44 15.90
C LYS A 193 24.73 -0.19 17.29
N GLU A 194 25.55 0.39 18.16
CA GLU A 194 25.80 -0.08 19.52
C GLU A 194 24.53 -0.04 20.36
N LEU A 195 23.76 1.05 20.25
CA LEU A 195 22.47 1.17 20.95
C LEU A 195 21.46 0.15 20.43
N PHE A 196 21.42 -0.12 19.12
CA PHE A 196 20.55 -1.16 18.58
C PHE A 196 20.94 -2.56 19.07
N LEU A 197 22.23 -2.90 19.09
CA LEU A 197 22.72 -4.18 19.61
C LEU A 197 22.43 -4.34 21.11
N ALA A 198 22.53 -3.27 21.90
CA ALA A 198 22.13 -3.30 23.30
C ALA A 198 20.63 -3.64 23.47
N LYS A 199 19.75 -3.07 22.62
CA LYS A 199 18.32 -3.42 22.60
C LYS A 199 18.08 -4.87 22.19
N VAL A 200 18.83 -5.40 21.23
CA VAL A 200 18.76 -6.83 20.83
C VAL A 200 19.16 -7.75 21.98
N ASN A 201 20.24 -7.43 22.71
CA ASN A 201 20.64 -8.22 23.88
C ASN A 201 19.57 -8.17 24.98
N ARG A 202 19.01 -7.00 25.24
CA ARG A 202 17.91 -6.85 26.20
C ARG A 202 16.67 -7.64 25.79
N ALA A 203 16.31 -7.66 24.50
CA ALA A 203 15.24 -8.50 23.97
C ALA A 203 15.50 -10.00 24.22
N LYS A 204 16.73 -10.47 24.03
CA LYS A 204 17.11 -11.86 24.33
C LYS A 204 16.98 -12.20 25.81
N GLU A 205 17.28 -11.26 26.71
CA GLU A 205 17.08 -11.44 28.15
C GLU A 205 15.59 -11.64 28.48
N TYR A 206 14.70 -10.82 27.90
CA TYR A 206 13.24 -10.98 28.05
C TYR A 206 12.74 -12.31 27.47
N ILE A 207 13.30 -12.75 26.33
CA ILE A 207 12.96 -14.06 25.74
C ILE A 207 13.40 -15.19 26.67
N ALA A 208 14.62 -15.14 27.20
CA ALA A 208 15.14 -16.15 28.12
C ALA A 208 14.39 -16.18 29.46
N ALA A 209 13.86 -15.04 29.92
CA ALA A 209 13.03 -14.94 31.10
C ALA A 209 11.59 -15.46 30.89
N GLY A 210 11.18 -15.71 29.64
CA GLY A 210 9.85 -16.20 29.29
C GLY A 210 8.79 -15.11 29.11
N ASP A 211 9.19 -13.83 29.01
CA ASP A 211 8.25 -12.70 28.86
C ASP A 211 7.66 -12.62 27.44
N THR A 212 8.41 -13.05 26.44
CA THR A 212 7.96 -13.18 25.04
C THR A 212 8.75 -14.27 24.34
N PHE A 213 8.22 -14.83 23.27
CA PHE A 213 8.97 -15.78 22.44
C PHE A 213 9.80 -15.09 21.37
N GLN A 214 9.30 -13.98 20.82
CA GLN A 214 9.93 -13.21 19.76
C GLN A 214 9.58 -11.73 19.90
N VAL A 215 10.50 -10.85 19.50
CA VAL A 215 10.24 -9.42 19.33
C VAL A 215 10.97 -8.90 18.09
N VAL A 216 10.26 -8.13 17.27
CA VAL A 216 10.81 -7.52 16.06
C VAL A 216 11.20 -6.08 16.36
N LEU A 217 12.50 -5.82 16.51
CA LEU A 217 13.03 -4.48 16.69
C LEU A 217 13.25 -3.79 15.34
N SER A 218 12.99 -2.49 15.27
CA SER A 218 13.22 -1.69 14.06
C SER A 218 14.04 -0.43 14.35
N ILE A 219 14.64 0.11 13.29
CA ILE A 219 15.34 1.41 13.27
C ILE A 219 14.82 2.22 12.09
N ARG A 220 14.85 3.55 12.20
CA ARG A 220 14.46 4.43 11.11
C ARG A 220 15.70 4.98 10.42
N PHE A 221 15.66 4.99 9.10
CA PHE A 221 16.61 5.71 8.26
C PHE A 221 15.93 6.92 7.63
N GLU A 222 16.62 8.05 7.57
CA GLU A 222 16.10 9.30 7.02
C GLU A 222 17.16 10.04 6.19
N GLY A 223 16.73 10.78 5.17
CA GLY A 223 17.62 11.54 4.30
C GLY A 223 16.84 12.51 3.44
N GLU A 224 17.55 13.46 2.84
CA GLU A 224 16.95 14.44 1.93
C GLU A 224 17.04 13.94 0.48
N SER A 225 15.94 14.10 -0.25
CA SER A 225 15.88 13.75 -1.67
C SER A 225 15.20 14.85 -2.44
N LYS A 226 15.82 15.24 -3.55
CA LYS A 226 15.21 16.11 -4.56
C LYS A 226 14.49 15.32 -5.64
N ALA A 227 14.57 14.00 -5.62
CA ALA A 227 13.89 13.15 -6.58
C ALA A 227 12.38 13.30 -6.45
N HIS A 228 11.67 13.38 -7.58
CA HIS A 228 10.22 13.32 -7.58
C HIS A 228 9.78 12.01 -6.89
N PRO A 229 8.81 11.99 -5.95
CA PRO A 229 8.45 10.78 -5.22
C PRO A 229 8.07 9.60 -6.14
N PHE A 230 7.43 9.89 -7.28
CA PHE A 230 7.13 8.87 -8.28
C PHE A 230 8.38 8.27 -8.99
N GLN A 231 9.52 8.98 -9.05
CA GLN A 231 10.80 8.38 -9.48
C GLN A 231 11.25 7.31 -8.48
N ILE A 232 11.05 7.55 -7.18
CA ILE A 232 11.38 6.57 -6.13
C ILE A 232 10.52 5.32 -6.29
N TYR A 233 9.22 5.48 -6.58
CA TYR A 233 8.34 4.36 -6.90
C TYR A 233 8.85 3.56 -8.10
N ARG A 234 9.19 4.24 -9.20
CA ARG A 234 9.70 3.59 -10.43
C ARG A 234 11.02 2.84 -10.15
N ALA A 235 11.91 3.42 -9.36
CA ALA A 235 13.17 2.77 -8.98
C ALA A 235 12.90 1.51 -8.13
N LEU A 236 12.02 1.60 -7.12
CA LEU A 236 11.63 0.45 -6.29
C LEU A 236 10.98 -0.67 -7.12
N ARG A 237 10.10 -0.30 -8.05
CA ARG A 237 9.45 -1.22 -9.00
C ARG A 237 10.46 -2.00 -9.85
N MET A 238 11.61 -1.41 -10.16
CA MET A 238 12.68 -2.06 -10.93
C MET A 238 13.63 -2.89 -10.05
N ILE A 239 13.96 -2.39 -8.86
CA ILE A 239 14.97 -3.02 -7.97
C ILE A 239 14.39 -4.20 -7.20
N ASN A 240 13.17 -4.07 -6.70
CA ASN A 240 12.53 -5.07 -5.85
C ASN A 240 11.02 -5.15 -6.14
N PRO A 241 10.62 -5.72 -7.29
CA PRO A 241 9.21 -5.97 -7.59
C PRO A 241 8.60 -6.94 -6.58
N SER A 242 7.41 -6.63 -6.05
CA SER A 242 6.76 -7.44 -5.02
C SER A 242 5.25 -7.63 -5.27
N PRO A 243 4.61 -8.58 -4.58
CA PRO A 243 3.17 -8.79 -4.66
C PRO A 243 2.31 -7.57 -4.32
N TYR A 244 2.84 -6.62 -3.55
CA TYR A 244 2.10 -5.41 -3.14
C TYR A 244 2.95 -4.16 -3.34
N MET A 245 2.88 -3.59 -4.54
CA MET A 245 3.49 -2.31 -4.86
C MET A 245 2.46 -1.19 -4.79
N TYR A 246 2.82 -0.10 -4.15
CA TYR A 246 1.92 1.03 -3.98
C TYR A 246 2.65 2.36 -4.02
N TYR A 247 2.03 3.31 -4.70
CA TYR A 247 2.29 4.73 -4.57
C TYR A 247 0.99 5.37 -4.11
N LEU A 248 0.98 5.98 -2.92
CA LEU A 248 -0.15 6.72 -2.38
C LEU A 248 0.24 8.20 -2.31
N ASP A 249 -0.59 9.08 -2.85
CA ASP A 249 -0.39 10.53 -2.82
C ASP A 249 -1.54 11.20 -2.08
N PHE A 250 -1.24 11.65 -0.86
CA PHE A 250 -2.15 12.44 -0.04
C PHE A 250 -1.79 13.94 -0.12
N GLY A 251 -1.11 14.38 -1.18
CA GLY A 251 -0.73 15.76 -1.42
C GLY A 251 0.43 16.21 -0.53
N GLY A 252 0.18 16.44 0.76
CA GLY A 252 1.20 16.89 1.71
C GLY A 252 2.27 15.84 2.04
N TYR A 253 2.01 14.58 1.73
CA TYR A 253 2.94 13.47 1.90
C TYR A 253 2.58 12.34 0.94
N GLN A 254 3.59 11.51 0.63
CA GLN A 254 3.45 10.34 -0.23
C GLN A 254 3.94 9.11 0.51
N ILE A 255 3.31 7.97 0.25
CA ILE A 255 3.76 6.66 0.73
C ILE A 255 4.12 5.83 -0.49
N VAL A 256 5.36 5.36 -0.51
CA VAL A 256 5.91 4.56 -1.59
C VAL A 256 6.40 3.26 -1.00
N GLY A 257 5.98 2.13 -1.56
CA GLY A 257 6.40 0.84 -1.03
C GLY A 257 6.26 -0.32 -2.01
N SER A 258 6.96 -1.39 -1.65
CA SER A 258 6.98 -2.68 -2.32
C SER A 258 7.02 -3.74 -1.21
N SER A 259 5.86 -4.22 -0.78
CA SER A 259 5.74 -5.18 0.32
C SER A 259 5.69 -6.63 -0.20
N PRO A 260 6.53 -7.53 0.34
CA PRO A 260 6.49 -8.95 0.01
C PRO A 260 5.31 -9.67 0.67
N GLU A 261 4.76 -9.11 1.75
CA GLU A 261 3.85 -9.82 2.66
C GLU A 261 2.49 -9.12 2.77
N MET A 262 1.46 -9.94 2.98
CA MET A 262 0.08 -9.53 3.16
C MET A 262 -0.30 -9.64 4.62
N LEU A 263 -0.78 -8.55 5.23
CA LEU A 263 -1.32 -8.61 6.58
C LEU A 263 -2.55 -9.53 6.62
N VAL A 264 -3.63 -9.16 5.92
CA VAL A 264 -4.86 -9.96 5.84
C VAL A 264 -5.60 -9.68 4.54
N ARG A 265 -6.30 -10.68 4.00
CA ARG A 265 -7.24 -10.52 2.89
C ARG A 265 -8.57 -11.13 3.25
N LEU A 266 -9.64 -10.35 3.11
CA LEU A 266 -11.02 -10.80 3.25
C LEU A 266 -11.68 -10.82 1.86
N GLU A 267 -12.06 -12.01 1.39
CA GLU A 267 -12.71 -12.19 0.09
C GLU A 267 -13.80 -13.25 0.21
N ASN A 268 -15.02 -12.97 -0.30
CA ASN A 268 -16.16 -13.89 -0.26
C ASN A 268 -16.46 -14.47 1.15
N GLY A 269 -16.38 -13.62 2.17
CA GLY A 269 -16.59 -14.01 3.57
C GLY A 269 -15.47 -14.85 4.19
N LYS A 270 -14.33 -15.03 3.50
CA LYS A 270 -13.17 -15.77 4.00
C LYS A 270 -12.00 -14.84 4.26
N ALA A 271 -11.56 -14.77 5.50
CA ALA A 271 -10.31 -14.10 5.87
C ALA A 271 -9.13 -15.06 5.67
N MET A 272 -8.04 -14.55 5.12
CA MET A 272 -6.81 -15.31 4.87
C MET A 272 -5.60 -14.49 5.29
N LEU A 273 -4.62 -15.18 5.89
CA LEU A 273 -3.29 -14.67 6.24
C LEU A 273 -2.27 -15.49 5.46
N ARG A 274 -1.07 -14.93 5.23
CA ARG A 274 0.07 -15.66 4.65
C ARG A 274 1.34 -15.27 5.40
N PRO A 275 1.52 -15.77 6.63
CA PRO A 275 2.68 -15.43 7.44
C PRO A 275 3.96 -15.92 6.76
N ILE A 276 4.95 -15.05 6.67
CA ILE A 276 6.27 -15.35 6.13
C ILE A 276 7.27 -15.32 7.28
N ALA A 277 7.93 -16.45 7.52
CA ALA A 277 9.12 -16.54 8.36
C ALA A 277 10.15 -17.43 7.68
N GLY A 278 11.42 -17.20 8.01
CA GLY A 278 12.51 -17.84 7.32
C GLY A 278 12.88 -17.12 6.02
N THR A 279 14.16 -16.86 5.85
CA THR A 279 14.68 -16.26 4.62
C THR A 279 16.04 -16.86 4.30
N ARG A 280 16.29 -17.10 3.01
CA ARG A 280 17.61 -17.38 2.44
C ARG A 280 17.82 -16.48 1.23
N PRO A 281 19.07 -16.08 0.92
CA PRO A 281 19.36 -15.41 -0.34
C PRO A 281 19.07 -16.37 -1.51
N ARG A 282 18.86 -15.83 -2.71
CA ARG A 282 18.80 -16.67 -3.92
C ARG A 282 20.18 -17.25 -4.22
N GLY A 283 20.20 -18.51 -4.68
CA GLY A 283 21.43 -19.16 -5.14
C GLY A 283 21.97 -18.52 -6.42
N THR A 284 23.27 -18.63 -6.65
CA THR A 284 23.91 -18.16 -7.88
C THR A 284 23.60 -19.07 -9.08
N CYS A 285 23.09 -20.28 -8.82
CA CYS A 285 22.64 -21.24 -9.81
C CYS A 285 21.46 -22.09 -9.28
N ALA A 286 20.76 -22.79 -10.18
CA ALA A 286 19.57 -23.58 -9.84
C ALA A 286 19.83 -24.77 -8.90
N GLU A 287 21.07 -25.24 -8.81
CA GLU A 287 21.46 -26.29 -7.86
C GLU A 287 21.65 -25.72 -6.46
N GLU A 288 22.38 -24.60 -6.35
CA GLU A 288 22.55 -23.90 -5.09
C GLU A 288 21.23 -23.40 -4.53
N ASP A 289 20.35 -22.86 -5.37
CA ASP A 289 19.02 -22.37 -4.98
C ASP A 289 18.16 -23.49 -4.36
N ARG A 290 18.16 -24.68 -4.98
CA ARG A 290 17.50 -25.88 -4.42
C ARG A 290 18.10 -26.34 -3.11
N ARG A 291 19.43 -26.24 -2.96
CA ARG A 291 20.10 -26.57 -1.69
C ARG A 291 19.70 -25.60 -0.58
N LEU A 292 19.67 -24.30 -0.86
CA LEU A 292 19.24 -23.27 0.11
C LEU A 292 17.77 -23.44 0.50
N GLU A 293 16.91 -23.82 -0.46
CA GLU A 293 15.52 -24.18 -0.18
C GLU A 293 15.43 -25.37 0.79
N GLN A 294 16.14 -26.46 0.53
CA GLN A 294 16.18 -27.64 1.39
C GLN A 294 16.74 -27.32 2.79
N GLU A 295 17.76 -26.47 2.85
CA GLU A 295 18.34 -26.01 4.12
C GLU A 295 17.30 -25.22 4.94
N LEU A 296 16.59 -24.28 4.31
CA LEU A 296 15.53 -23.52 4.98
C LEU A 296 14.40 -24.43 5.49
N GLN A 297 13.99 -25.42 4.68
CA GLN A 297 12.98 -26.41 5.06
C GLN A 297 13.45 -27.34 6.20
N ALA A 298 14.75 -27.51 6.38
CA ALA A 298 15.34 -28.34 7.43
C ALA A 298 15.69 -27.54 8.69
N ASP A 299 15.76 -26.21 8.62
CA ASP A 299 16.13 -25.34 9.73
C ASP A 299 15.08 -25.38 10.84
N GLN A 300 15.42 -26.04 11.94
CA GLN A 300 14.52 -26.22 13.09
C GLN A 300 14.12 -24.90 13.74
N LYS A 301 15.02 -23.91 13.73
CA LYS A 301 14.77 -22.61 14.34
C LYS A 301 13.74 -21.84 13.50
N GLU A 302 13.97 -21.74 12.19
CA GLU A 302 13.07 -21.01 11.28
C GLU A 302 11.69 -21.68 11.22
N ARG A 303 11.63 -23.01 11.26
CA ARG A 303 10.35 -23.74 11.36
C ARG A 303 9.61 -23.45 12.65
N ALA A 304 10.31 -23.41 13.79
CA ALA A 304 9.69 -23.06 15.06
C ALA A 304 9.15 -21.63 15.02
N GLU A 305 9.95 -20.67 14.58
CA GLU A 305 9.50 -19.27 14.41
C GLU A 305 8.29 -19.16 13.47
N HIS A 306 8.27 -19.91 12.36
CA HIS A 306 7.13 -19.93 11.43
C HIS A 306 5.86 -20.52 12.03
N LEU A 307 5.96 -21.67 12.72
CA LEU A 307 4.83 -22.31 13.39
C LEU A 307 4.18 -21.36 14.40
N MET A 308 4.99 -20.62 15.15
CA MET A 308 4.50 -19.66 16.13
C MET A 308 3.73 -18.49 15.50
N LEU A 309 4.12 -18.02 14.30
CA LEU A 309 3.37 -17.00 13.57
C LEU A 309 2.08 -17.55 12.93
N VAL A 310 2.04 -18.85 12.64
CA VAL A 310 0.83 -19.51 12.14
C VAL A 310 -0.19 -19.73 13.26
N ASP A 311 0.28 -19.98 14.48
CA ASP A 311 -0.58 -20.16 15.67
C ASP A 311 -1.18 -18.85 16.19
N LEU A 312 -0.56 -17.69 15.88
CA LEU A 312 -0.99 -16.35 16.28
C LEU A 312 -2.24 -15.86 15.52
#